data_AF-A0A948BMK2-F1
#
_entry.id   AF-A0A948BMK2-F1
#
_cell.length_a   1.000
_cell.length_b   1.000
_cell.length_c   1.000
_cell.angle_alpha   90.00
_cell.angle_beta   90.00
_cell.angle_gamma   90.00
#
_symmetry.space_group_name_H-M   'P 1'
#
loop_
_entity.id
_entity.type
_entity.pdbx_description
1 polymer ?
#
loop_
_entity_poly.entity_id
_entity_poly.type
_entity_poly.pdbx_seq_one_letter_code
_entity_poly.pdbx_strand_id
1 'polypeptide(L)'
;MHEVARERSAALALPGAIGDVGPGPAVTVDEDALKEIMFKLTLVYLFVLAIFACLLLLVARIRTRQFGNLVDTQRSMVFALASLAELRDQATGKHLERTRSYGVILGGRLRRLAKYRQVIDDQFIDNLYDAAPLHDIGKVAIPDHILLKPGPLTDEEFVLMKSHAEIGGQILSKIIERLDDPLPFLVMSRNIACYHHERYDGSGYPEGLAGDAIPLEAQIYALCDTYDAIRSKRPYKGPVTHMEAVQRLMVSRGSHFAPDVVNAFIDCEEQLLELFESYQVYDEVYQGFFDNQSGGGPAVVWSSEFEVGVELIDRQHQELINRINSLIVAIREGRGREETFMLMRFLQGYVVEHFRTEEGFMLRHHYAEYEAHKEIHDAFIADLDQLAATMESTGIDSDLVVDVNQKVINWLVAHIFLIDKGLRNCLTSSE
;
A
#
# COMPACT_ATOMS: atom_id res chain seq x y z
N MET A 1 45.95 30.32 41.21
CA MET A 1 47.10 30.83 40.43
C MET A 1 46.69 32.22 39.98
N HIS A 2 46.84 33.27 40.80
CA HIS A 2 48.07 34.02 41.09
C HIS A 2 48.81 34.50 39.84
N GLU A 3 49.18 35.80 39.85
CA GLU A 3 49.98 36.54 38.87
C GLU A 3 49.25 36.91 37.56
N VAL A 4 49.10 38.18 37.19
CA VAL A 4 50.16 39.20 37.10
C VAL A 4 49.61 40.59 37.43
N ALA A 5 50.08 41.14 38.55
CA ALA A 5 50.00 42.56 38.86
C ALA A 5 51.36 43.00 39.38
N ARG A 6 52.13 43.72 38.56
CA ARG A 6 53.17 44.69 38.92
C ARG A 6 54.00 45.04 37.68
N GLU A 7 53.91 46.28 37.23
CA GLU A 7 55.12 47.01 36.86
C GLU A 7 54.93 48.51 37.06
N ARG A 8 55.97 49.11 37.65
CA ARG A 8 56.08 50.45 38.24
C ARG A 8 56.25 51.50 37.14
N SER A 9 55.53 52.62 37.19
CA SER A 9 56.01 53.92 37.69
C SER A 9 57.45 54.27 37.29
N ALA A 10 57.57 55.02 36.19
CA ALA A 10 58.71 55.90 35.91
C ALA A 10 58.17 57.29 35.57
N ALA A 11 58.39 58.24 36.49
CA ALA A 11 58.02 59.63 36.35
C ALA A 11 58.97 60.34 35.37
N LEU A 12 58.41 60.95 34.31
CA LEU A 12 59.09 61.95 33.50
C LEU A 12 58.36 63.28 33.70
N ALA A 13 58.99 64.21 34.42
CA ALA A 13 58.48 65.56 34.62
C ALA A 13 58.84 66.43 33.40
N LEU A 14 57.83 66.98 32.72
CA LEU A 14 57.96 68.08 31.77
C LEU A 14 57.22 69.30 32.36
N PRO A 15 57.83 70.51 32.39
CA PRO A 15 57.17 71.71 32.87
C PRO A 15 56.46 72.41 31.70
N GLY A 16 55.14 72.51 31.75
CA GLY A 16 54.38 73.25 30.74
C GLY A 16 52.91 73.32 31.13
N ALA A 17 52.50 74.47 31.64
CA ALA A 17 51.14 74.77 32.07
C ALA A 17 50.12 74.53 30.94
N ILE A 18 49.27 73.54 31.12
CA ILE A 18 47.93 73.46 30.52
C ILE A 18 46.99 73.14 31.67
N GLY A 19 45.93 73.94 31.81
CA GLY A 19 45.13 74.08 33.01
C GLY A 19 44.55 72.77 33.56
N ASP A 20 44.30 72.82 34.86
CA ASP A 20 43.53 71.87 35.67
C ASP A 20 42.28 71.37 34.91
N VAL A 21 42.40 70.23 34.24
CA VAL A 21 41.24 69.47 33.74
C VAL A 21 40.79 68.64 34.92
N GLY A 22 39.85 69.19 35.70
CA GLY A 22 39.19 68.47 36.78
C GLY A 22 38.68 67.09 36.31
N PRO A 23 38.49 66.12 37.22
CA PRO A 23 38.12 64.75 36.84
C PRO A 23 36.90 64.80 35.92
N GLY A 24 37.09 64.38 34.66
CA GLY A 24 35.98 64.25 33.71
C GLY A 24 34.88 63.40 34.35
N PRO A 25 33.60 63.68 34.06
CA PRO A 25 32.49 63.03 34.73
C PRO A 25 32.67 61.51 34.65
N ALA A 26 32.68 60.85 35.80
CA ALA A 26 32.67 59.40 35.84
C ALA A 26 31.40 58.94 35.11
N VAL A 27 31.57 58.35 33.94
CA VAL A 27 30.46 57.75 33.19
C VAL A 27 30.02 56.52 34.00
N THR A 28 29.04 56.72 34.87
CA THR A 28 28.40 55.64 35.61
C THR A 28 27.51 54.90 34.62
N VAL A 29 27.97 53.72 34.20
CA VAL A 29 27.19 52.81 33.40
C VAL A 29 26.05 52.28 34.27
N ASP A 30 24.80 52.49 33.84
CA ASP A 30 23.62 51.94 34.52
C ASP A 30 23.58 50.42 34.30
N GLU A 31 23.98 49.66 35.32
CA GLU A 31 23.99 48.20 35.27
C GLU A 31 22.61 47.59 35.06
N ASP A 32 21.54 48.26 35.52
CA ASP A 32 20.18 47.75 35.41
C ASP A 32 19.65 47.95 33.99
N ALA A 33 19.97 49.09 33.35
CA ALA A 33 19.72 49.29 31.92
C ALA A 33 20.45 48.25 31.05
N LEU A 34 21.70 47.89 31.40
CA LEU A 34 22.45 46.85 30.70
C LEU A 34 21.84 45.45 30.86
N LYS A 35 21.41 45.08 32.07
CA LYS A 35 20.71 43.81 32.31
C LYS A 35 19.41 43.74 31.51
N GLU A 36 18.65 44.83 31.43
CA GLU A 36 17.43 44.90 30.64
C GLU A 36 17.69 44.71 29.14
N ILE A 37 18.72 45.37 28.60
CA ILE A 37 19.13 45.21 27.20
C ILE A 37 19.58 43.78 26.92
N MET A 38 20.42 43.20 27.78
CA MET A 38 20.90 41.83 27.63
C MET A 38 19.76 40.80 27.72
N PHE A 39 18.77 41.03 28.60
CA PHE A 39 17.57 40.19 28.68
C PHE A 39 16.75 40.27 27.39
N LYS A 40 16.50 41.47 26.86
CA LYS A 40 15.79 41.65 25.57
C LYS A 40 16.53 41.00 24.41
N LEU A 41 17.85 41.15 24.32
CA LEU A 41 18.68 40.48 23.29
C LEU A 41 18.61 38.96 23.40
N THR A 42 18.63 38.43 24.62
CA THR A 42 18.47 36.99 24.88
C THR A 42 17.11 36.49 24.41
N LEU A 43 16.03 37.22 24.70
CA LEU A 43 14.69 36.89 24.22
C LEU A 43 14.59 36.92 22.68
N VAL A 44 15.17 37.94 22.03
CA VAL A 44 15.22 38.01 20.56
C VAL A 44 16.00 36.84 19.98
N TYR A 45 17.15 36.50 20.56
CA TYR A 45 17.95 35.35 20.13
C TYR A 45 17.18 34.02 20.27
N LEU A 46 16.52 33.79 21.41
CA LEU A 46 15.68 32.61 21.63
C LEU A 46 14.50 32.55 20.65
N PHE A 47 13.88 33.69 20.35
CA PHE A 47 12.79 33.78 19.39
C PHE A 47 13.26 33.43 17.96
N VAL A 48 14.41 33.96 17.54
CA VAL A 48 15.01 33.63 16.24
C VAL A 48 15.38 32.14 16.17
N LEU A 49 15.96 31.56 17.23
CA LEU A 49 16.23 30.13 17.31
C LEU A 49 14.95 29.30 17.21
N ALA A 50 13.87 29.71 17.88
CA ALA A 50 12.58 29.02 17.83
C ALA A 50 11.98 29.05 16.40
N ILE A 51 12.05 30.20 15.72
CA ILE A 51 11.63 30.31 14.31
C ILE A 51 12.47 29.40 13.43
N PHE A 52 13.79 29.40 13.59
CA PHE A 52 14.69 28.56 12.81
C PHE A 52 14.42 27.07 13.04
N ALA A 53 14.23 26.64 14.29
CA ALA A 53 13.84 25.27 14.62
C ALA A 53 12.47 24.90 14.03
N CYS A 54 11.49 25.79 14.09
CA CYS A 54 10.18 25.61 13.47
C CYS A 54 10.28 25.46 11.95
N LEU A 55 11.11 26.28 11.29
CA LEU A 55 11.37 26.18 9.85
C LEU A 55 12.04 24.85 9.49
N LEU A 56 13.03 24.40 10.27
CA LEU A 56 13.66 23.09 10.05
C LEU A 56 12.66 21.94 10.19
N LEU A 57 11.80 21.97 11.21
CA LEU A 57 10.74 20.97 11.40
C LEU A 57 9.70 20.99 10.27
N LEU A 58 9.35 22.18 9.76
CA LEU A 58 8.46 22.33 8.62
C LEU A 58 9.07 21.75 7.35
N VAL A 59 10.34 22.08 7.06
CA VAL A 59 11.07 21.53 5.91
C VAL A 59 11.22 20.02 6.04
N ALA A 60 11.53 19.51 7.23
CA ALA A 60 11.60 18.07 7.50
C ALA A 60 10.26 17.38 7.22
N ARG A 61 9.14 17.93 7.72
CA ARG A 61 7.79 17.39 7.43
C ARG A 61 7.45 17.40 5.95
N ILE A 62 7.75 18.48 5.24
CA ILE A 62 7.50 18.57 3.80
C ILE A 62 8.32 17.52 3.06
N ARG A 63 9.61 17.38 3.39
CA ARG A 63 10.51 16.36 2.83
C ARG A 63 9.98 14.95 3.09
N THR A 64 9.58 14.63 4.32
CA THR A 64 9.04 13.32 4.68
C THR A 64 7.76 13.01 3.91
N ARG A 65 6.84 13.97 3.77
CA ARG A 65 5.62 13.80 2.96
C ARG A 65 5.92 13.59 1.48
N GLN A 66 6.80 14.41 0.91
CA GLN A 66 7.20 14.27 -0.50
C GLN A 66 7.89 12.93 -0.75
N PHE A 67 8.70 12.46 0.20
CA PHE A 67 9.33 11.16 0.12
C PHE A 67 8.31 10.02 0.19
N GLY A 68 7.34 10.08 1.11
CA GLY A 68 6.23 9.12 1.17
C GLY A 68 5.46 9.02 -0.14
N ASN A 69 4.99 10.16 -0.67
CA ASN A 69 4.27 10.20 -1.94
C ASN A 69 5.08 9.60 -3.11
N LEU A 70 6.40 9.81 -3.13
CA LEU A 70 7.28 9.24 -4.15
C LEU A 70 7.37 7.72 -4.03
N VAL A 71 7.50 7.19 -2.81
CA VAL A 71 7.53 5.75 -2.54
C VAL A 71 6.20 5.10 -2.97
N ASP A 72 5.06 5.70 -2.63
CA ASP A 72 3.74 5.16 -2.99
C ASP A 72 3.50 5.20 -4.51
N THR A 73 3.97 6.26 -5.16
CA THR A 73 3.95 6.39 -6.62
C THR A 73 4.82 5.30 -7.28
N GLN A 74 6.00 5.02 -6.73
CA GLN A 74 6.87 3.94 -7.21
C GLN A 74 6.24 2.56 -7.01
N ARG A 75 5.68 2.28 -5.83
CA ARG A 75 4.94 1.04 -5.54
C ARG A 75 3.78 0.83 -6.52
N SER A 76 3.01 1.88 -6.78
CA SER A 76 1.88 1.84 -7.72
C SER A 76 2.34 1.56 -9.16
N MET A 77 3.45 2.17 -9.59
CA MET A 77 4.05 1.88 -10.90
C MET A 77 4.55 0.43 -11.00
N VAL A 78 5.21 -0.08 -9.96
CA VAL A 78 5.68 -1.47 -9.90
C VAL A 78 4.50 -2.43 -10.00
N PHE A 79 3.43 -2.17 -9.23
CA PHE A 79 2.22 -2.98 -9.29
C PHE A 79 1.59 -2.96 -10.68
N ALA A 80 1.48 -1.79 -11.33
CA ALA A 80 0.94 -1.68 -12.68
C ALA A 80 1.76 -2.47 -13.72
N LEU A 81 3.10 -2.45 -13.62
CA LEU A 81 3.98 -3.23 -14.49
C LEU A 81 3.84 -4.73 -14.27
N ALA A 82 3.71 -5.17 -13.01
CA ALA A 82 3.40 -6.56 -12.68
C ALA A 82 2.05 -6.99 -13.28
N SER A 83 1.01 -6.16 -13.11
CA SER A 83 -0.31 -6.42 -13.71
C SER A 83 -0.25 -6.53 -15.23
N LEU A 84 0.56 -5.70 -15.91
CA LEU A 84 0.75 -5.78 -17.36
C LEU A 84 1.40 -7.10 -17.80
N ALA A 85 2.38 -7.61 -17.04
CA ALA A 85 2.98 -8.90 -17.32
C ALA A 85 1.96 -10.04 -17.14
N GLU A 86 1.16 -9.97 -16.07
CA GLU A 86 0.13 -10.96 -15.73
C GLU A 86 -1.00 -11.03 -16.76
N LEU A 87 -1.44 -9.87 -17.28
CA LEU A 87 -2.45 -9.79 -18.35
C LEU A 87 -2.06 -10.59 -19.60
N ARG A 88 -0.76 -10.82 -19.82
CA ARG A 88 -0.27 -11.60 -20.96
C ARG A 88 -0.43 -13.11 -20.75
N ASP A 89 -0.47 -13.61 -19.51
CA ASP A 89 -0.53 -15.05 -19.20
C ASP A 89 -1.96 -15.59 -19.02
N GLN A 90 -2.99 -14.81 -19.40
CA GLN A 90 -4.41 -15.15 -19.21
C GLN A 90 -4.78 -15.54 -17.77
N ALA A 91 -3.95 -15.20 -16.79
CA ALA A 91 -4.33 -15.30 -15.39
C ALA A 91 -5.50 -14.34 -15.17
N THR A 92 -6.63 -14.91 -14.76
CA THR A 92 -7.88 -14.19 -14.62
C THR A 92 -8.01 -13.59 -13.22
N GLY A 93 -8.61 -12.39 -13.17
CA GLY A 93 -9.07 -11.78 -11.93
C GLY A 93 -7.97 -11.20 -11.05
N LYS A 94 -8.26 -11.15 -9.76
CA LYS A 94 -7.47 -10.47 -8.73
C LYS A 94 -6.31 -11.30 -8.16
N HIS A 95 -5.62 -12.08 -8.99
CA HIS A 95 -4.54 -12.99 -8.57
C HIS A 95 -3.45 -12.27 -7.77
N LEU A 96 -2.90 -11.18 -8.32
CA LEU A 96 -1.84 -10.41 -7.67
C LEU A 96 -2.30 -9.82 -6.33
N GLU A 97 -3.55 -9.35 -6.25
CA GLU A 97 -4.12 -8.83 -5.02
C GLU A 97 -4.39 -9.92 -3.97
N ARG A 98 -4.81 -11.11 -4.38
CA ARG A 98 -5.00 -12.27 -3.49
C ARG A 98 -3.68 -12.76 -2.94
N THR A 99 -2.68 -13.03 -3.79
CA THR A 99 -1.42 -13.65 -3.36
C THR A 99 -0.59 -12.74 -2.46
N ARG A 100 -0.55 -11.42 -2.71
CA ARG A 100 0.10 -10.47 -1.79
C ARG A 100 -0.58 -10.45 -0.41
N SER A 101 -1.91 -10.56 -0.38
CA SER A 101 -2.68 -10.57 0.86
C SER A 101 -2.52 -11.90 1.61
N TYR A 102 -2.43 -13.04 0.90
CA TYR A 102 -2.04 -14.32 1.49
C TYR A 102 -0.67 -14.26 2.14
N GLY A 103 0.30 -13.60 1.49
CA GLY A 103 1.64 -13.41 2.02
C GLY A 103 1.64 -12.69 3.37
N VAL A 104 0.84 -11.63 3.51
CA VAL A 104 0.68 -10.88 4.76
C VAL A 104 0.12 -11.76 5.88
N ILE A 105 -0.97 -12.50 5.61
CA ILE A 105 -1.61 -13.37 6.60
C ILE A 105 -0.61 -14.46 7.06
N LEU A 106 0.02 -15.13 6.10
CA LEU A 106 0.92 -16.24 6.35
C LEU A 106 2.20 -15.79 7.06
N GLY A 107 2.80 -14.68 6.62
CA GLY A 107 3.94 -14.06 7.30
C GLY A 107 3.59 -13.63 8.72
N GLY A 108 2.42 -13.01 8.92
CA GLY A 108 1.91 -12.63 10.23
C GLY A 108 1.73 -13.83 11.17
N ARG A 109 1.33 -15.00 10.63
CA ARG A 109 1.24 -16.24 11.41
C ARG A 109 2.63 -16.79 11.76
N LEU A 110 3.55 -16.84 10.79
CA LEU A 110 4.93 -17.30 11.01
C LEU A 110 5.67 -16.45 12.04
N ARG A 111 5.45 -15.13 12.08
CA ARG A 111 6.01 -14.20 13.07
C ARG A 111 5.74 -14.61 14.51
N ARG A 112 4.65 -15.35 14.78
CA ARG A 112 4.30 -15.82 16.12
C ARG A 112 5.22 -16.94 16.61
N LEU A 113 5.92 -17.62 15.70
CA LEU A 113 6.89 -18.66 16.04
C LEU A 113 8.21 -18.05 16.51
N ALA A 114 8.78 -18.59 17.59
CA ALA A 114 10.03 -18.09 18.17
C ALA A 114 11.20 -18.05 17.16
N LYS A 115 11.22 -18.99 16.21
CA LYS A 115 12.21 -19.08 15.12
C LYS A 115 12.23 -17.85 14.22
N TYR A 116 11.07 -17.25 13.95
CA TYR A 116 10.93 -16.16 12.96
C TYR A 116 10.69 -14.78 13.58
N ARG A 117 10.44 -14.69 14.88
CA ARG A 117 10.13 -13.42 15.58
C ARG A 117 11.16 -12.30 15.37
N GLN A 118 12.43 -12.63 15.17
CA GLN A 118 13.49 -11.64 14.93
C GLN A 118 13.71 -11.32 13.45
N VAL A 119 13.11 -12.08 12.54
CA VAL A 119 13.30 -11.95 11.08
C VAL A 119 12.06 -11.33 10.43
N ILE A 120 10.86 -11.73 10.87
CA ILE A 120 9.59 -11.21 10.36
C ILE A 120 9.14 -10.08 11.27
N ASP A 121 9.58 -8.86 10.97
CA ASP A 121 9.05 -7.62 11.55
C ASP A 121 7.97 -7.01 10.64
N ASP A 122 7.42 -5.84 11.02
CA ASP A 122 6.41 -5.16 10.20
C ASP A 122 6.96 -4.77 8.82
N GLN A 123 8.23 -4.36 8.76
CA GLN A 123 8.89 -4.01 7.51
C GLN A 123 9.04 -5.21 6.56
N PHE A 124 9.31 -6.42 7.08
CA PHE A 124 9.31 -7.65 6.29
C PHE A 124 7.95 -7.91 5.65
N ILE A 125 6.86 -7.74 6.42
CA ILE A 125 5.49 -7.96 5.93
C ILE A 125 5.12 -6.94 4.86
N ASP A 126 5.43 -5.66 5.07
CA ASP A 126 5.20 -4.60 4.08
C ASP A 126 5.99 -4.88 2.79
N ASN A 127 7.26 -5.26 2.93
CA ASN A 127 8.11 -5.61 1.78
C ASN A 127 7.57 -6.85 1.06
N LEU A 128 7.06 -7.85 1.77
CA LEU A 128 6.49 -9.06 1.17
C LEU A 128 5.25 -8.73 0.35
N TYR A 129 4.38 -7.85 0.86
CA TYR A 129 3.20 -7.36 0.16
C TYR A 129 3.57 -6.62 -1.13
N ASP A 130 4.55 -5.72 -1.06
CA ASP A 130 5.03 -4.94 -2.20
C ASP A 130 5.79 -5.81 -3.23
N ALA A 131 6.48 -6.85 -2.75
CA ALA A 131 7.36 -7.67 -3.58
C ALA A 131 6.63 -8.78 -4.33
N ALA A 132 5.60 -9.37 -3.73
CA ALA A 132 4.80 -10.47 -4.25
C ALA A 132 4.37 -10.32 -5.74
N PRO A 133 3.85 -9.16 -6.18
CA PRO A 133 3.37 -9.00 -7.55
C PRO A 133 4.44 -9.24 -8.63
N LEU A 134 5.73 -9.08 -8.30
CA LEU A 134 6.83 -9.20 -9.26
C LEU A 134 7.32 -10.62 -9.49
N HIS A 135 6.76 -11.64 -8.82
CA HIS A 135 7.23 -13.03 -8.93
C HIS A 135 7.35 -13.51 -10.39
N ASP A 136 6.36 -13.15 -11.21
CA ASP A 136 6.24 -13.58 -12.60
C ASP A 136 6.65 -12.52 -13.63
N ILE A 137 7.34 -11.45 -13.21
CA ILE A 137 7.76 -10.38 -14.12
C ILE A 137 8.65 -10.91 -15.26
N GLY A 138 9.37 -12.02 -15.05
CA GLY A 138 10.19 -12.66 -16.08
C GLY A 138 9.40 -13.33 -17.19
N LYS A 139 8.09 -13.59 -17.01
CA LYS A 139 7.22 -14.14 -18.06
C LYS A 139 7.23 -13.26 -19.30
N VAL A 140 7.56 -11.97 -19.17
CA VAL A 140 7.69 -11.03 -20.29
C VAL A 140 8.66 -11.49 -21.38
N ALA A 141 9.65 -12.33 -21.03
CA ALA A 141 10.64 -12.86 -21.96
C ALA A 141 10.25 -14.24 -22.56
N ILE A 142 9.16 -14.85 -22.09
CA ILE A 142 8.70 -16.15 -22.60
C ILE A 142 7.95 -15.95 -23.91
N PRO A 143 8.29 -16.70 -24.99
CA PRO A 143 7.60 -16.61 -26.26
C PRO A 143 6.11 -16.93 -26.17
N ASP A 144 5.27 -16.17 -26.87
CA ASP A 144 3.80 -16.32 -26.83
C ASP A 144 3.33 -17.73 -27.20
N HIS A 145 3.99 -18.41 -28.14
CA HIS A 145 3.61 -19.78 -28.53
C HIS A 145 3.85 -20.82 -27.43
N ILE A 146 4.66 -20.50 -26.42
CA ILE A 146 4.86 -21.30 -25.21
C ILE A 146 3.91 -20.81 -24.11
N LEU A 147 3.90 -19.50 -23.85
CA LEU A 147 3.10 -18.88 -22.78
C LEU A 147 1.60 -19.12 -22.97
N LEU A 148 1.10 -18.92 -24.20
CA LEU A 148 -0.32 -19.00 -24.55
C LEU A 148 -0.71 -20.37 -25.11
N LYS A 149 0.15 -21.40 -24.99
CA LYS A 149 -0.07 -22.70 -25.62
C LYS A 149 -1.34 -23.35 -25.06
N PRO A 150 -2.31 -23.74 -25.92
CA PRO A 150 -3.49 -24.46 -25.46
C PRO A 150 -3.20 -25.94 -25.25
N GLY A 151 -2.77 -26.28 -24.02
CA GLY A 151 -2.51 -27.66 -23.60
C GLY A 151 -1.20 -27.79 -22.82
N PRO A 152 -0.77 -29.04 -22.54
CA PRO A 152 0.49 -29.28 -21.84
C PRO A 152 1.70 -28.84 -22.68
N LEU A 153 2.73 -28.34 -22.00
CA LEU A 153 4.04 -28.06 -22.59
C LEU A 153 4.79 -29.39 -22.84
N THR A 154 5.62 -29.43 -23.88
CA THR A 154 6.65 -30.48 -24.03
C THR A 154 7.77 -30.25 -23.02
N ASP A 155 8.66 -31.23 -22.83
CA ASP A 155 9.79 -31.10 -21.90
C ASP A 155 10.70 -29.92 -22.29
N GLU A 156 10.94 -29.70 -23.58
CA GLU A 156 11.74 -28.57 -24.08
C GLU A 156 11.05 -27.22 -23.87
N GLU A 157 9.75 -27.15 -24.14
CA GLU A 157 8.94 -25.96 -23.88
C GLU A 157 8.86 -25.65 -22.37
N PHE A 158 8.77 -26.68 -21.53
CA PHE A 158 8.78 -26.54 -20.08
C PHE A 158 10.13 -26.02 -19.58
N VAL A 159 11.26 -26.47 -20.14
CA VAL A 159 12.58 -25.90 -19.84
C VAL A 159 12.62 -24.40 -20.16
N LEU A 160 12.06 -23.99 -21.29
CA LEU A 160 11.97 -22.56 -21.64
C LEU A 160 11.02 -21.82 -20.68
N MET A 161 9.87 -22.39 -20.33
CA MET A 161 8.94 -21.78 -19.37
C MET A 161 9.61 -21.55 -18.01
N LYS A 162 10.36 -22.52 -17.48
CA LYS A 162 11.08 -22.38 -16.20
C LYS A 162 12.07 -21.21 -16.16
N SER A 163 12.56 -20.75 -17.31
CA SER A 163 13.50 -19.64 -17.37
C SER A 163 12.92 -18.29 -16.90
N HIS A 164 11.60 -18.15 -16.81
CA HIS A 164 10.98 -16.90 -16.33
C HIS A 164 11.47 -16.52 -14.93
N ALA A 165 11.68 -17.50 -14.04
CA ALA A 165 12.13 -17.26 -12.68
C ALA A 165 13.54 -16.63 -12.67
N GLU A 166 14.47 -17.26 -13.39
CA GLU A 166 15.84 -16.76 -13.53
C GLU A 166 15.86 -15.38 -14.22
N ILE A 167 15.09 -15.21 -15.30
CA ILE A 167 15.02 -13.94 -16.05
C ILE A 167 14.47 -12.83 -15.16
N GLY A 168 13.41 -13.10 -14.39
CA GLY A 168 12.85 -12.14 -13.43
C GLY A 168 13.87 -11.71 -12.38
N GLY A 169 14.58 -12.68 -11.79
CA GLY A 169 15.68 -12.43 -10.86
C GLY A 169 16.81 -11.60 -11.48
N GLN A 170 17.21 -11.88 -12.72
CA GLN A 170 18.24 -11.12 -13.43
C GLN A 170 17.81 -9.68 -13.75
N ILE A 171 16.55 -9.46 -14.15
CA ILE A 171 16.00 -8.12 -14.41
C ILE A 171 16.08 -7.28 -13.13
N LEU A 172 15.60 -7.83 -12.01
CA LEU A 172 15.57 -7.12 -10.73
C LEU A 172 16.98 -6.90 -10.18
N SER A 173 17.90 -7.86 -10.34
CA SER A 173 19.30 -7.70 -9.95
C SER A 173 19.97 -6.52 -10.69
N LYS A 174 19.76 -6.40 -12.00
CA LYS A 174 20.29 -5.27 -12.79
C LYS A 174 19.74 -3.91 -12.35
N ILE A 175 18.52 -3.87 -11.84
CA ILE A 175 17.93 -2.64 -11.28
C ILE A 175 18.60 -2.31 -9.95
N ILE A 176 18.70 -3.29 -9.05
CA ILE A 176 19.33 -3.17 -7.72
C ILE A 176 20.78 -2.68 -7.86
N GLU A 177 21.56 -3.25 -8.78
CA GLU A 177 22.96 -2.88 -9.03
C GLU A 177 23.16 -1.43 -9.50
N ARG A 178 22.11 -0.77 -10.02
CA ARG A 178 22.15 0.62 -10.48
C ARG A 178 21.81 1.63 -9.40
N LEU A 179 21.37 1.17 -8.23
CA LEU A 179 20.93 2.01 -7.12
C LEU A 179 22.00 2.01 -6.03
N ASP A 180 22.35 3.20 -5.55
CA ASP A 180 23.27 3.34 -4.42
C ASP A 180 22.66 2.81 -3.10
N ASP A 181 21.34 2.95 -2.96
CA ASP A 181 20.55 2.48 -1.81
C ASP A 181 19.23 1.87 -2.30
N PRO A 182 19.21 0.59 -2.69
CA PRO A 182 18.02 -0.06 -3.21
C PRO A 182 16.98 -0.25 -2.11
N LEU A 183 15.71 0.03 -2.43
CA LEU A 183 14.61 -0.19 -1.49
C LEU A 183 14.55 -1.67 -1.08
N PRO A 184 14.36 -1.98 0.23
CA PRO A 184 14.38 -3.37 0.73
C PRO A 184 13.42 -4.31 0.01
N PHE A 185 12.23 -3.84 -0.38
CA PHE A 185 11.27 -4.68 -1.12
C PHE A 185 11.82 -5.17 -2.47
N LEU A 186 12.69 -4.43 -3.16
CA LEU A 186 13.26 -4.86 -4.45
C LEU A 186 14.16 -6.09 -4.30
N VAL A 187 14.92 -6.16 -3.20
CA VAL A 187 15.75 -7.33 -2.89
C VAL A 187 14.85 -8.54 -2.64
N MET A 188 13.74 -8.34 -1.93
CA MET A 188 12.74 -9.37 -1.69
C MET A 188 12.05 -9.79 -3.00
N SER A 189 11.69 -8.84 -3.87
CA SER A 189 11.12 -9.12 -5.20
C SER A 189 12.05 -9.97 -6.03
N ARG A 190 13.36 -9.67 -6.03
CA ARG A 190 14.35 -10.48 -6.74
C ARG A 190 14.35 -11.92 -6.22
N ASN A 191 14.35 -12.09 -4.90
CA ASN A 191 14.36 -13.42 -4.29
C ASN A 191 13.07 -14.19 -4.60
N ILE A 192 11.91 -13.55 -4.50
CA ILE A 192 10.64 -14.17 -4.85
C ILE A 192 10.63 -14.55 -6.34
N ALA A 193 10.94 -13.62 -7.24
CA ALA A 193 10.96 -13.90 -8.68
C ALA A 193 11.90 -15.05 -9.04
N CYS A 194 13.09 -15.07 -8.44
CA CYS A 194 14.10 -16.10 -8.71
C CYS A 194 13.74 -17.46 -8.10
N TYR A 195 13.18 -17.50 -6.88
CA TYR A 195 13.14 -18.73 -6.08
C TYR A 195 11.74 -19.21 -5.68
N HIS A 196 10.65 -18.56 -6.11
CA HIS A 196 9.28 -19.01 -5.78
C HIS A 196 8.91 -20.39 -6.35
N HIS A 197 9.73 -20.94 -7.25
CA HIS A 197 9.61 -22.31 -7.77
C HIS A 197 10.67 -23.28 -7.23
N GLU A 198 11.49 -22.84 -6.28
CA GLU A 198 12.34 -23.76 -5.51
C GLU A 198 11.47 -24.63 -4.60
N ARG A 199 11.90 -25.88 -4.43
CA ARG A 199 11.17 -26.87 -3.62
C ARG A 199 12.00 -27.20 -2.40
N TYR A 200 11.35 -27.34 -1.25
CA TYR A 200 12.04 -27.57 0.02
C TYR A 200 12.97 -28.81 0.00
N ASP A 201 12.67 -29.82 -0.81
CA ASP A 201 13.48 -31.02 -1.04
C ASP A 201 14.64 -30.85 -2.04
N GLY A 202 14.80 -29.70 -2.67
CA GLY A 202 15.84 -29.42 -3.67
C GLY A 202 15.48 -29.84 -5.10
N SER A 203 14.26 -30.34 -5.34
CA SER A 203 13.82 -30.73 -6.70
C SER A 203 13.26 -29.57 -7.54
N GLY A 204 13.36 -28.34 -7.02
CA GLY A 204 12.87 -27.11 -7.66
C GLY A 204 13.82 -26.53 -8.71
N TYR A 205 13.54 -25.30 -9.12
CA TYR A 205 14.32 -24.53 -10.09
C TYR A 205 14.30 -23.04 -9.72
N PRO A 206 15.25 -22.22 -10.22
CA PRO A 206 16.29 -22.51 -11.20
C PRO A 206 17.58 -23.16 -10.65
N GLU A 207 17.87 -23.02 -9.35
CA GLU A 207 19.15 -23.42 -8.76
C GLU A 207 19.09 -24.76 -8.01
N GLY A 208 17.89 -25.26 -7.68
CA GLY A 208 17.72 -26.50 -6.92
C GLY A 208 18.08 -26.31 -5.45
N LEU A 209 17.77 -25.13 -4.90
CA LEU A 209 17.98 -24.84 -3.48
C LEU A 209 17.10 -25.74 -2.62
N ALA A 210 17.63 -26.16 -1.47
CA ALA A 210 16.93 -27.05 -0.54
C ALA A 210 16.87 -26.46 0.87
N GLY A 211 15.78 -26.76 1.58
CA GLY A 211 15.61 -26.38 2.97
C GLY A 211 15.70 -24.87 3.21
N ASP A 212 16.46 -24.49 4.23
CA ASP A 212 16.66 -23.09 4.64
C ASP A 212 17.61 -22.31 3.70
N ALA A 213 18.12 -22.92 2.62
CA ALA A 213 18.85 -22.20 1.58
C ALA A 213 17.92 -21.37 0.69
N ILE A 214 16.63 -21.75 0.60
CA ILE A 214 15.60 -20.98 -0.10
C ILE A 214 15.27 -19.75 0.76
N PRO A 215 15.29 -18.51 0.23
CA PRO A 215 14.90 -17.33 1.00
C PRO A 215 13.50 -17.45 1.59
N LEU A 216 13.31 -17.00 2.83
CA LEU A 216 12.07 -17.20 3.58
C LEU A 216 10.86 -16.58 2.86
N GLU A 217 11.02 -15.39 2.28
CA GLU A 217 10.01 -14.71 1.46
C GLU A 217 9.56 -15.56 0.27
N ALA A 218 10.47 -16.31 -0.36
CA ALA A 218 10.17 -17.17 -1.49
C ALA A 218 9.48 -18.45 -1.01
N GLN A 219 9.87 -19.01 0.14
CA GLN A 219 9.17 -20.14 0.74
C GLN A 219 7.71 -19.80 1.11
N ILE A 220 7.48 -18.61 1.68
CA ILE A 220 6.14 -18.10 2.00
C ILE A 220 5.33 -17.93 0.72
N TYR A 221 5.90 -17.21 -0.25
CA TYR A 221 5.20 -16.85 -1.47
C TYR A 221 4.88 -18.07 -2.36
N ALA A 222 5.77 -19.06 -2.44
CA ALA A 222 5.54 -20.29 -3.18
C ALA A 222 4.25 -21.02 -2.75
N LEU A 223 3.95 -21.03 -1.44
CA LEU A 223 2.71 -21.59 -0.93
C LEU A 223 1.50 -20.73 -1.33
N CYS A 224 1.61 -19.40 -1.20
CA CYS A 224 0.54 -18.45 -1.55
C CYS A 224 0.15 -18.58 -3.04
N ASP A 225 1.14 -18.57 -3.93
CA ASP A 225 0.92 -18.74 -5.37
C ASP A 225 0.34 -20.11 -5.70
N THR A 226 0.88 -21.19 -5.12
CA THR A 226 0.34 -22.54 -5.36
C THR A 226 -1.10 -22.67 -4.87
N TYR A 227 -1.44 -22.11 -3.70
CA TYR A 227 -2.81 -22.12 -3.20
C TYR A 227 -3.76 -21.40 -4.15
N ASP A 228 -3.41 -20.19 -4.60
CA ASP A 228 -4.22 -19.43 -5.56
C ASP A 228 -4.35 -20.19 -6.88
N ALA A 229 -3.26 -20.73 -7.42
CA ALA A 229 -3.26 -21.46 -8.68
C ALA A 229 -4.08 -22.76 -8.63
N ILE A 230 -4.20 -23.41 -7.46
CA ILE A 230 -5.06 -24.58 -7.26
C ILE A 230 -6.54 -24.17 -7.21
N ARG A 231 -6.85 -23.06 -6.53
CA ARG A 231 -8.23 -22.60 -6.28
C ARG A 231 -8.83 -21.86 -7.47
N SER A 232 -8.03 -21.08 -8.19
CA SER A 232 -8.43 -20.27 -9.34
C SER A 232 -8.76 -21.13 -10.56
N LYS A 233 -9.81 -20.75 -11.29
CA LYS A 233 -10.21 -21.39 -12.54
C LYS A 233 -9.22 -21.03 -13.65
N ARG A 234 -8.58 -22.02 -14.27
CA ARG A 234 -7.72 -21.82 -15.45
C ARG A 234 -8.38 -22.44 -16.69
N PRO A 235 -8.07 -21.99 -17.92
CA PRO A 235 -8.69 -22.51 -19.16
C PRO A 235 -8.64 -24.05 -19.29
N TYR A 236 -7.66 -24.70 -18.67
CA TYR A 236 -7.43 -26.14 -18.75
C TYR A 236 -7.74 -26.90 -17.44
N LYS A 237 -8.19 -26.23 -16.37
CA LYS A 237 -8.40 -26.85 -15.05
C LYS A 237 -9.57 -26.19 -14.29
N GLY A 238 -10.56 -26.98 -13.92
CA GLY A 238 -11.67 -26.54 -13.06
C GLY A 238 -11.19 -26.20 -11.63
N PRO A 239 -11.90 -25.32 -10.91
CA PRO A 239 -11.52 -24.92 -9.56
C PRO A 239 -11.58 -26.13 -8.61
N VAL A 240 -10.56 -26.26 -7.77
CA VAL A 240 -10.48 -27.28 -6.72
C VAL A 240 -11.11 -26.73 -5.44
N THR A 241 -11.78 -27.59 -4.67
CA THR A 241 -12.38 -27.17 -3.39
C THR A 241 -11.32 -26.73 -2.38
N HIS A 242 -11.69 -25.89 -1.41
CA HIS A 242 -10.78 -25.47 -0.34
C HIS A 242 -10.12 -26.67 0.36
N MET A 243 -10.93 -27.60 0.84
CA MET A 243 -10.46 -28.77 1.58
C MET A 243 -9.52 -29.65 0.77
N GLU A 244 -9.75 -29.78 -0.53
CA GLU A 244 -8.84 -30.53 -1.41
C GLU A 244 -7.53 -29.77 -1.66
N ALA A 245 -7.56 -28.43 -1.79
CA ALA A 245 -6.36 -27.60 -1.88
C ALA A 245 -5.51 -27.74 -0.60
N VAL A 246 -6.14 -27.64 0.57
CA VAL A 246 -5.53 -27.88 1.89
C VAL A 246 -4.86 -29.25 1.93
N GLN A 247 -5.58 -30.31 1.55
CA GLN A 247 -5.05 -31.67 1.53
C GLN A 247 -3.81 -31.80 0.63
N ARG A 248 -3.82 -31.21 -0.56
CA ARG A 248 -2.68 -31.22 -1.49
C ARG A 248 -1.45 -30.52 -0.90
N LEU A 249 -1.65 -29.38 -0.24
CA LEU A 249 -0.58 -28.64 0.42
C LEU A 249 -0.01 -29.43 1.62
N MET A 250 -0.86 -30.07 2.43
CA MET A 250 -0.43 -30.93 3.53
C MET A 250 0.41 -32.12 3.08
N VAL A 251 0.00 -32.81 2.00
CA VAL A 251 0.76 -33.94 1.43
C VAL A 251 2.13 -33.48 0.90
N SER A 252 2.24 -32.23 0.49
CA SER A 252 3.47 -31.63 -0.04
C SER A 252 4.38 -31.02 1.05
N ARG A 253 4.02 -31.21 2.34
CA ARG A 253 4.80 -30.71 3.49
C ARG A 253 6.15 -31.42 3.61
N GLY A 254 7.22 -30.63 3.65
CA GLY A 254 8.60 -31.12 3.73
C GLY A 254 9.18 -31.60 2.40
N SER A 255 8.39 -31.63 1.32
CA SER A 255 8.86 -31.91 -0.04
C SER A 255 8.83 -30.63 -0.88
N HIS A 256 7.63 -30.17 -1.25
CA HIS A 256 7.48 -28.90 -1.98
C HIS A 256 7.66 -27.71 -1.02
N PHE A 257 6.97 -27.74 0.12
CA PHE A 257 6.88 -26.58 1.02
C PHE A 257 7.59 -26.85 2.34
N ALA A 258 8.15 -25.80 2.93
CA ALA A 258 8.72 -25.87 4.26
C ALA A 258 7.67 -26.29 5.30
N PRO A 259 7.99 -27.20 6.23
CA PRO A 259 7.05 -27.66 7.24
C PRO A 259 6.40 -26.54 8.05
N ASP A 260 7.20 -25.54 8.44
CA ASP A 260 6.72 -24.40 9.23
C ASP A 260 5.72 -23.54 8.44
N VAL A 261 5.94 -23.35 7.13
CA VAL A 261 5.05 -22.58 6.24
C VAL A 261 3.73 -23.29 6.05
N VAL A 262 3.73 -24.61 5.84
CA VAL A 262 2.49 -25.40 5.75
C VAL A 262 1.73 -25.37 7.07
N ASN A 263 2.40 -25.56 8.20
CA ASN A 263 1.74 -25.52 9.51
C ASN A 263 1.12 -24.14 9.79
N ALA A 264 1.81 -23.06 9.42
CA ALA A 264 1.27 -21.70 9.52
C ALA A 264 0.07 -21.49 8.59
N PHE A 265 0.09 -22.04 7.38
CA PHE A 265 -1.06 -22.02 6.48
C PHE A 265 -2.28 -22.71 7.09
N ILE A 266 -2.12 -23.91 7.65
CA ILE A 266 -3.23 -24.64 8.30
C ILE A 266 -3.82 -23.84 9.46
N ASP A 267 -2.98 -23.15 10.23
CA ASP A 267 -3.41 -22.30 11.33
C ASP A 267 -4.23 -21.06 10.89
N CYS A 268 -4.18 -20.67 9.62
CA CYS A 268 -4.88 -19.51 9.07
C CYS A 268 -5.68 -19.80 7.79
N GLU A 269 -5.95 -21.07 7.46
CA GLU A 269 -6.54 -21.45 6.18
C GLU A 269 -7.96 -20.88 5.98
N GLU A 270 -8.71 -20.73 7.06
CA GLU A 270 -10.04 -20.10 7.07
C GLU A 270 -9.97 -18.63 6.63
N GLN A 271 -8.97 -17.88 7.09
CA GLN A 271 -8.78 -16.48 6.67
C GLN A 271 -8.44 -16.38 5.18
N LEU A 272 -7.63 -17.32 4.67
CA LEU A 272 -7.30 -17.39 3.24
C LEU A 272 -8.50 -17.84 2.40
N LEU A 273 -9.40 -18.66 2.96
CA LEU A 273 -10.67 -19.03 2.33
C LEU A 273 -11.59 -17.82 2.20
N GLU A 274 -11.85 -17.13 3.31
CA GLU A 274 -12.70 -15.93 3.34
C GLU A 274 -12.20 -14.87 2.34
N LEU A 275 -10.89 -14.66 2.30
CA LEU A 275 -10.26 -13.76 1.35
C LEU A 275 -10.39 -14.25 -0.10
N PHE A 276 -10.22 -15.55 -0.37
CA PHE A 276 -10.43 -16.07 -1.72
C PHE A 276 -11.88 -15.87 -2.20
N GLU A 277 -12.85 -16.19 -1.34
CA GLU A 277 -14.27 -16.04 -1.63
C GLU A 277 -14.66 -14.56 -1.81
N SER A 278 -14.06 -13.64 -1.03
CA SER A 278 -14.32 -12.21 -1.20
C SER A 278 -13.91 -11.71 -2.60
N TYR A 279 -12.77 -12.16 -3.11
CA TYR A 279 -12.33 -11.79 -4.45
C TYR A 279 -13.11 -12.50 -5.56
N GLN A 280 -13.60 -13.72 -5.35
CA GLN A 280 -14.45 -14.41 -6.34
C GLN A 280 -15.77 -13.68 -6.56
N VAL A 281 -16.45 -13.33 -5.47
CA VAL A 281 -17.72 -12.62 -5.58
C VAL A 281 -17.50 -11.21 -6.13
N TYR A 282 -16.40 -10.54 -5.78
CA TYR A 282 -16.01 -9.29 -6.45
C TYR A 282 -15.91 -9.47 -7.97
N ASP A 283 -15.18 -10.48 -8.45
CA ASP A 283 -15.02 -10.74 -9.89
C ASP A 283 -16.37 -11.06 -10.55
N GLU A 284 -17.28 -11.79 -9.89
CA GLU A 284 -18.62 -12.09 -10.41
C GLU A 284 -19.53 -10.85 -10.50
N VAL A 285 -19.56 -10.03 -9.45
CA VAL A 285 -20.28 -8.75 -9.43
C VAL A 285 -19.74 -7.81 -10.48
N TYR A 286 -18.41 -7.72 -10.59
CA TYR A 286 -17.71 -6.88 -11.54
C TYR A 286 -17.98 -7.33 -12.99
N GLN A 287 -17.85 -8.62 -13.31
CA GLN A 287 -18.17 -9.13 -14.65
C GLN A 287 -19.66 -8.95 -14.99
N GLY A 288 -20.56 -9.19 -14.02
CA GLY A 288 -21.99 -8.91 -14.19
C GLY A 288 -22.29 -7.45 -14.51
N PHE A 289 -21.49 -6.52 -13.99
CA PHE A 289 -21.55 -5.10 -14.35
C PHE A 289 -21.17 -4.84 -15.82
N PHE A 290 -20.10 -5.47 -16.34
CA PHE A 290 -19.70 -5.31 -17.74
C PHE A 290 -20.67 -5.96 -18.72
N ASP A 291 -21.19 -7.15 -18.39
CA ASP A 291 -22.17 -7.84 -19.23
C ASP A 291 -23.51 -7.07 -19.32
N ASN A 292 -23.92 -6.40 -18.23
CA ASN A 292 -25.11 -5.54 -18.18
C ASN A 292 -24.93 -4.16 -18.82
N GLN A 293 -23.76 -3.81 -19.38
CA GLN A 293 -23.64 -2.58 -20.17
C GLN A 293 -24.39 -2.65 -21.51
N SER A 294 -24.75 -3.86 -21.97
CA SER A 294 -25.51 -4.09 -23.21
C SER A 294 -27.03 -4.16 -23.00
N GLY A 295 -27.50 -4.39 -21.77
CA GLY A 295 -28.91 -4.48 -21.41
C GLY A 295 -29.34 -3.26 -20.59
N GLY A 296 -30.51 -2.67 -20.85
CA GLY A 296 -31.01 -1.47 -20.15
C GLY A 296 -31.37 -1.64 -18.66
N GLY A 297 -30.68 -2.52 -17.92
CA GLY A 297 -30.87 -2.77 -16.49
C GLY A 297 -29.93 -1.93 -15.60
N PRO A 298 -30.11 -2.03 -14.26
CA PRO A 298 -29.21 -1.41 -13.30
C PRO A 298 -27.78 -1.95 -13.46
N ALA A 299 -26.80 -1.11 -13.17
CA ALA A 299 -25.40 -1.46 -13.35
C ALA A 299 -24.89 -2.38 -12.24
N VAL A 300 -25.29 -2.11 -11.00
CA VAL A 300 -25.00 -2.94 -9.82
C VAL A 300 -26.33 -3.37 -9.21
N VAL A 301 -26.52 -4.67 -9.01
CA VAL A 301 -27.72 -5.22 -8.36
C VAL A 301 -27.38 -5.57 -6.92
N TRP A 302 -28.15 -5.03 -5.97
CA TRP A 302 -28.00 -5.40 -4.56
C TRP A 302 -28.21 -6.90 -4.35
N SER A 303 -27.37 -7.50 -3.50
CA SER A 303 -27.50 -8.86 -3.00
C SER A 303 -27.08 -8.89 -1.53
N SER A 304 -27.44 -9.96 -0.81
CA SER A 304 -27.01 -10.17 0.58
C SER A 304 -25.49 -10.28 0.74
N GLU A 305 -24.74 -10.45 -0.34
CA GLU A 305 -23.28 -10.54 -0.30
C GLU A 305 -22.59 -9.20 0.03
N PHE A 306 -23.30 -8.08 -0.17
CA PHE A 306 -22.85 -6.74 0.22
C PHE A 306 -23.11 -6.43 1.69
N GLU A 307 -23.81 -7.30 2.42
CA GLU A 307 -24.11 -7.05 3.83
C GLU A 307 -22.85 -7.25 4.70
N VAL A 308 -22.53 -6.22 5.48
CA VAL A 308 -21.49 -6.26 6.52
C VAL A 308 -22.08 -6.60 7.89
N GLY A 309 -23.41 -6.68 8.00
CA GLY A 309 -24.13 -7.10 9.20
C GLY A 309 -24.39 -5.96 10.19
N VAL A 310 -24.23 -4.70 9.75
CA VAL A 310 -24.55 -3.50 10.51
C VAL A 310 -25.69 -2.79 9.80
N GLU A 311 -26.92 -2.89 10.32
CA GLU A 311 -28.15 -2.48 9.62
C GLU A 311 -28.09 -1.07 9.01
N LEU A 312 -27.49 -0.11 9.73
CA LEU A 312 -27.35 1.26 9.23
C LEU A 312 -26.38 1.35 8.05
N ILE A 313 -25.26 0.64 8.10
CA ILE A 313 -24.23 0.62 7.06
C ILE A 313 -24.76 -0.15 5.84
N ASP A 314 -25.38 -1.31 6.04
CA ASP A 314 -26.00 -2.10 4.96
C ASP A 314 -27.05 -1.29 4.20
N ARG A 315 -27.87 -0.50 4.91
CA ARG A 315 -28.84 0.42 4.31
C ARG A 315 -28.16 1.54 3.52
N GLN A 316 -27.03 2.04 4.00
CA GLN A 316 -26.26 3.05 3.28
C GLN A 316 -25.60 2.48 2.03
N HIS A 317 -25.06 1.26 2.07
CA HIS A 317 -24.54 0.56 0.90
C HIS A 317 -25.60 0.38 -0.20
N GLN A 318 -26.83 -0.02 0.17
CA GLN A 318 -27.97 -0.11 -0.77
C GLN A 318 -28.27 1.22 -1.45
N GLU A 319 -28.40 2.28 -0.67
CA GLU A 319 -28.73 3.61 -1.19
C GLU A 319 -27.61 4.18 -2.06
N LEU A 320 -26.38 3.90 -1.70
CA LEU A 320 -25.22 4.28 -2.48
C LEU A 320 -25.17 3.51 -3.83
N ILE A 321 -25.50 2.22 -3.85
CA ILE A 321 -25.63 1.43 -5.09
C ILE A 321 -26.75 2.00 -5.96
N ASN A 322 -27.88 2.42 -5.37
CA ASN A 322 -28.97 3.08 -6.10
C ASN A 322 -28.53 4.41 -6.74
N ARG A 323 -27.70 5.20 -6.06
CA ARG A 323 -27.16 6.46 -6.58
C ARG A 323 -26.17 6.23 -7.71
N ILE A 324 -25.30 5.22 -7.58
CA ILE A 324 -24.41 4.76 -8.65
C ILE A 324 -25.23 4.38 -9.88
N ASN A 325 -26.27 3.54 -9.69
CA ASN A 325 -27.15 3.13 -10.78
C ASN A 325 -27.84 4.32 -11.47
N SER A 326 -28.31 5.30 -10.69
CA SER A 326 -28.96 6.50 -11.20
C SER A 326 -28.03 7.34 -12.08
N LEU A 327 -26.78 7.53 -11.62
CA LEU A 327 -25.75 8.24 -12.37
C LEU A 327 -25.44 7.54 -13.70
N ILE A 328 -25.33 6.21 -13.68
CA ILE A 328 -25.00 5.42 -14.88
C ILE A 328 -26.13 5.45 -15.90
N VAL A 329 -27.37 5.31 -15.45
CA VAL A 329 -28.54 5.40 -16.33
C VAL A 329 -28.57 6.78 -16.99
N ALA A 330 -28.31 7.86 -16.24
CA ALA A 330 -28.28 9.21 -16.79
C ALA A 330 -27.16 9.40 -17.84
N ILE A 331 -25.96 8.86 -17.58
CA ILE A 331 -24.84 8.86 -18.53
C ILE A 331 -25.21 8.06 -19.80
N ARG A 332 -25.72 6.84 -19.63
CA ARG A 332 -26.03 5.90 -20.73
C ARG A 332 -27.14 6.40 -21.64
N GLU A 333 -28.20 6.94 -21.06
CA GLU A 333 -29.34 7.47 -21.80
C GLU A 333 -29.11 8.90 -22.30
N GLY A 334 -27.95 9.49 -22.00
CA GLY A 334 -27.61 10.84 -22.44
C GLY A 334 -28.57 11.90 -21.91
N ARG A 335 -29.02 11.77 -20.64
CA ARG A 335 -30.05 12.62 -20.00
C ARG A 335 -29.63 14.09 -19.78
N GLY A 336 -28.60 14.56 -20.47
CA GLY A 336 -28.10 15.92 -20.42
C GLY A 336 -27.06 16.14 -19.31
N ARG A 337 -26.22 17.15 -19.54
CA ARG A 337 -25.07 17.48 -18.68
C ARG A 337 -25.50 17.89 -17.27
N GLU A 338 -26.59 18.64 -17.15
CA GLU A 338 -27.06 19.19 -15.87
C GLU A 338 -27.61 18.09 -14.93
N GLU A 339 -28.43 17.17 -15.45
CA GLU A 339 -28.95 16.04 -14.67
C GLU A 339 -27.81 15.13 -14.18
N THR A 340 -26.90 14.78 -15.09
CA THR A 340 -25.77 13.91 -14.75
C THR A 340 -24.83 14.55 -13.73
N PHE A 341 -24.56 15.85 -13.86
CA PHE A 341 -23.75 16.58 -12.89
C PHE A 341 -24.43 16.64 -11.51
N MET A 342 -25.74 16.88 -11.45
CA MET A 342 -26.47 16.84 -10.19
C MET A 342 -26.40 15.46 -9.52
N LEU A 343 -26.59 14.39 -10.29
CA LEU A 343 -26.48 13.02 -9.78
C LEU A 343 -25.08 12.72 -9.23
N MET A 344 -24.02 13.19 -9.90
CA MET A 344 -22.64 13.08 -9.41
C MET A 344 -22.45 13.83 -8.09
N ARG A 345 -22.95 15.07 -7.97
CA ARG A 345 -22.87 15.84 -6.72
C ARG A 345 -23.65 15.19 -5.58
N PHE A 346 -24.81 14.59 -5.87
CA PHE A 346 -25.58 13.84 -4.88
C PHE A 346 -24.90 12.55 -4.44
N LEU A 347 -24.21 11.86 -5.35
CA LEU A 347 -23.40 10.69 -5.01
C LEU A 347 -22.21 11.10 -4.12
N GLN A 348 -21.47 12.12 -4.52
CA GLN A 348 -20.34 12.67 -3.77
C GLN A 348 -20.72 13.03 -2.33
N GLY A 349 -21.81 13.79 -2.14
CA GLY A 349 -22.29 14.15 -0.81
C GLY A 349 -22.70 12.94 0.03
N TYR A 350 -23.26 11.91 -0.60
CA TYR A 350 -23.67 10.69 0.07
C TYR A 350 -22.47 9.83 0.50
N VAL A 351 -21.45 9.70 -0.36
CA VAL A 351 -20.21 8.97 -0.05
C VAL A 351 -19.53 9.54 1.20
N VAL A 352 -19.42 10.87 1.31
CA VAL A 352 -18.82 11.51 2.48
C VAL A 352 -19.59 11.19 3.77
N GLU A 353 -20.92 11.19 3.71
CA GLU A 353 -21.76 10.90 4.88
C GLU A 353 -21.71 9.41 5.27
N HIS A 354 -21.66 8.54 4.26
CA HIS A 354 -21.48 7.11 4.45
C HIS A 354 -20.14 6.79 5.12
N PHE A 355 -19.02 7.30 4.60
CA PHE A 355 -17.70 7.12 5.20
C PHE A 355 -17.62 7.64 6.64
N ARG A 356 -18.24 8.78 6.96
CA ARG A 356 -18.33 9.26 8.34
C ARG A 356 -19.07 8.29 9.26
N THR A 357 -20.09 7.61 8.73
CA THR A 357 -20.86 6.62 9.48
C THR A 357 -20.00 5.40 9.79
N GLU A 358 -19.26 4.90 8.81
CA GLU A 358 -18.32 3.77 8.93
C GLU A 358 -17.14 4.10 9.84
N GLU A 359 -16.46 5.22 9.61
CA GLU A 359 -15.38 5.71 10.46
C GLU A 359 -15.83 5.90 11.91
N GLY A 360 -17.04 6.45 12.11
CA GLY A 360 -17.63 6.59 13.43
C GLY A 360 -17.92 5.25 14.08
N PHE A 361 -18.33 4.24 13.30
CA PHE A 361 -18.50 2.88 13.77
C PHE A 361 -17.15 2.26 14.17
N MET A 362 -16.14 2.33 13.31
CA MET A 362 -14.78 1.85 13.59
C MET A 362 -14.18 2.45 14.86
N LEU A 363 -14.31 3.77 15.04
CA LEU A 363 -13.83 4.47 16.24
C LEU A 363 -14.50 3.98 17.53
N ARG A 364 -15.82 3.76 17.49
CA ARG A 364 -16.59 3.26 18.65
C ARG A 364 -16.23 1.82 19.01
N HIS A 365 -15.83 1.02 18.03
CA HIS A 365 -15.49 -0.39 18.20
C HIS A 365 -13.98 -0.65 18.25
N HIS A 366 -13.15 0.39 18.36
CA HIS A 366 -11.69 0.29 18.44
C HIS A 366 -11.06 -0.54 17.31
N TYR A 367 -11.55 -0.34 16.08
CA TYR A 367 -11.02 -1.05 14.91
C TYR A 367 -9.54 -0.76 14.72
N ALA A 368 -8.71 -1.81 14.71
CA ALA A 368 -7.25 -1.69 14.74
C ALA A 368 -6.68 -0.93 13.52
N GLU A 369 -7.35 -1.03 12.37
CA GLU A 369 -6.91 -0.46 11.10
C GLU A 369 -7.63 0.86 10.76
N TYR A 370 -8.26 1.51 11.75
CA TYR A 370 -9.04 2.74 11.53
C TYR A 370 -8.29 3.81 10.73
N GLU A 371 -7.05 4.13 11.10
CA GLU A 371 -6.28 5.20 10.43
C GLU A 371 -5.99 4.86 8.96
N ALA A 372 -5.65 3.60 8.68
CA ALA A 372 -5.42 3.14 7.31
C ALA A 372 -6.72 3.17 6.48
N HIS A 373 -7.84 2.76 7.08
CA HIS A 373 -9.16 2.82 6.43
C HIS A 373 -9.57 4.28 6.15
N LYS A 374 -9.29 5.19 7.09
CA LYS A 374 -9.57 6.61 6.92
C LYS A 374 -8.75 7.23 5.79
N GLU A 375 -7.48 6.87 5.64
CA GLU A 375 -6.65 7.33 4.52
C GLU A 375 -7.21 6.88 3.16
N ILE A 376 -7.73 5.65 3.09
CA ILE A 376 -8.42 5.12 1.90
C ILE A 376 -9.67 5.95 1.56
N HIS A 377 -10.48 6.32 2.56
CA HIS A 377 -11.64 7.20 2.39
C HIS A 377 -11.25 8.60 1.89
N ASP A 378 -10.28 9.23 2.54
CA ASP A 378 -9.83 10.59 2.20
C ASP A 378 -9.28 10.65 0.76
N ALA A 379 -8.52 9.63 0.35
CA ALA A 379 -8.02 9.52 -1.02
C ALA A 379 -9.16 9.40 -2.05
N PHE A 380 -10.17 8.59 -1.75
CA PHE A 380 -11.31 8.41 -2.66
C PHE A 380 -12.19 9.66 -2.77
N ILE A 381 -12.40 10.37 -1.66
CA ILE A 381 -13.10 11.66 -1.69
C ILE A 381 -12.35 12.64 -2.61
N ALA A 382 -11.02 12.71 -2.52
CA ALA A 382 -10.23 13.57 -3.38
C ALA A 382 -10.34 13.18 -4.87
N ASP A 383 -10.38 11.88 -5.18
CA ASP A 383 -10.61 11.38 -6.53
C ASP A 383 -11.99 11.75 -7.08
N LEU A 384 -13.05 11.63 -6.26
CA LEU A 384 -14.40 12.06 -6.62
C LEU A 384 -14.50 13.57 -6.86
N ASP A 385 -13.84 14.37 -6.02
CA ASP A 385 -13.76 15.83 -6.16
C ASP A 385 -13.13 16.21 -7.51
N GLN A 386 -12.02 15.55 -7.86
CA GLN A 386 -11.34 15.76 -9.14
C GLN A 386 -12.23 15.36 -10.32
N LEU A 387 -12.92 14.22 -10.23
CA LEU A 387 -13.81 13.73 -11.28
C LEU A 387 -14.98 14.69 -11.51
N ALA A 388 -15.62 15.16 -10.43
CA ALA A 388 -16.70 16.12 -10.49
C ALA A 388 -16.23 17.47 -11.10
N ALA A 389 -15.03 17.92 -10.76
CA ALA A 389 -14.43 19.13 -11.34
C ALA A 389 -14.14 18.97 -12.85
N THR A 390 -13.65 17.80 -13.28
CA THR A 390 -13.46 17.49 -14.69
C THR A 390 -14.80 17.52 -15.43
N MET A 391 -15.83 16.83 -14.93
CA MET A 391 -17.19 16.86 -15.49
C MET A 391 -17.75 18.29 -15.64
N GLU A 392 -17.48 19.15 -14.66
CA GLU A 392 -17.89 20.55 -14.68
C GLU A 392 -17.18 21.33 -15.77
N SER A 393 -15.90 21.06 -16.03
CA SER A 393 -15.08 21.81 -16.99
C SER A 393 -15.22 21.32 -18.44
N THR A 394 -15.09 20.02 -18.70
CA THR A 394 -15.00 19.45 -20.06
C THR A 394 -16.32 18.91 -20.59
N GLY A 395 -17.33 18.71 -19.73
CA GLY A 395 -18.55 17.98 -20.09
C GLY A 395 -18.36 16.47 -19.96
N ILE A 396 -19.28 15.68 -20.51
CA ILE A 396 -19.22 14.21 -20.43
C ILE A 396 -18.79 13.68 -21.80
N ASP A 397 -17.54 13.24 -21.90
CA ASP A 397 -17.01 12.55 -23.07
C ASP A 397 -16.78 11.06 -22.77
N SER A 398 -16.37 10.29 -23.78
CA SER A 398 -16.15 8.84 -23.64
C SER A 398 -15.12 8.50 -22.57
N ASP A 399 -14.09 9.33 -22.42
CA ASP A 399 -12.98 9.07 -21.50
C ASP A 399 -13.45 9.28 -20.06
N LEU A 400 -14.28 10.31 -19.84
CA LEU A 400 -14.88 10.57 -18.54
C LEU A 400 -15.91 9.52 -18.13
N VAL A 401 -16.62 8.90 -19.08
CA VAL A 401 -17.49 7.76 -18.79
C VAL A 401 -16.69 6.54 -18.34
N VAL A 402 -15.54 6.30 -18.96
CA VAL A 402 -14.60 5.26 -18.52
C VAL A 402 -14.06 5.59 -17.12
N ASP A 403 -13.70 6.84 -16.85
CA ASP A 403 -13.22 7.27 -15.54
C ASP A 403 -14.28 7.15 -14.45
N VAL A 404 -15.55 7.51 -14.72
CA VAL A 404 -16.67 7.31 -13.78
C VAL A 404 -16.84 5.82 -13.49
N ASN A 405 -16.84 4.98 -14.52
CA ASN A 405 -16.95 3.53 -14.32
C ASN A 405 -15.77 2.97 -13.52
N GLN A 406 -14.55 3.36 -13.87
CA GLN A 406 -13.33 2.81 -13.27
C GLN A 406 -13.08 3.33 -11.87
N LYS A 407 -13.31 4.63 -11.61
CA LYS A 407 -13.05 5.23 -10.31
C LYS A 407 -14.22 5.04 -9.37
N VAL A 408 -15.45 5.33 -9.79
CA VAL A 408 -16.57 5.36 -8.84
C VAL A 408 -17.13 3.97 -8.57
N ILE A 409 -17.29 3.16 -9.63
CA ILE A 409 -18.00 1.89 -9.50
C ILE A 409 -17.05 0.82 -9.01
N ASN A 410 -15.92 0.66 -9.69
CA ASN A 410 -15.01 -0.43 -9.38
C ASN A 410 -14.39 -0.27 -8.01
N TRP A 411 -14.02 0.96 -7.65
CA TRP A 411 -13.48 1.24 -6.33
C TRP A 411 -14.54 1.01 -5.26
N LEU A 412 -15.75 1.52 -5.45
CA LEU A 412 -16.70 1.57 -4.35
C LEU A 412 -17.45 0.25 -4.15
N VAL A 413 -17.66 -0.49 -5.23
CA VAL A 413 -18.03 -1.92 -5.14
C VAL A 413 -16.89 -2.72 -4.50
N ALA A 414 -15.62 -2.48 -4.87
CA ALA A 414 -14.48 -3.16 -4.23
C ALA A 414 -14.39 -2.82 -2.73
N HIS A 415 -14.62 -1.57 -2.36
CA HIS A 415 -14.50 -1.09 -1.00
C HIS A 415 -15.54 -1.75 -0.10
N ILE A 416 -16.81 -1.69 -0.48
CA ILE A 416 -17.91 -2.35 0.24
C ILE A 416 -17.65 -3.85 0.35
N PHE A 417 -17.21 -4.46 -0.75
CA PHE A 417 -17.12 -5.91 -0.82
C PHE A 417 -15.89 -6.50 -0.14
N LEU A 418 -14.73 -5.86 -0.28
CA LEU A 418 -13.44 -6.39 0.15
C LEU A 418 -12.96 -5.76 1.45
N ILE A 419 -13.29 -4.50 1.70
CA ILE A 419 -12.77 -3.72 2.83
C ILE A 419 -13.81 -3.69 3.95
N ASP A 420 -15.05 -3.29 3.66
CA ASP A 420 -16.07 -3.13 4.70
C ASP A 420 -16.56 -4.45 5.29
N LYS A 421 -16.36 -5.60 4.61
CA LYS A 421 -16.58 -6.92 5.21
C LYS A 421 -15.81 -7.13 6.51
N GLY A 422 -14.64 -6.48 6.67
CA GLY A 422 -13.87 -6.49 7.92
C GLY A 422 -14.61 -5.90 9.12
N LEU A 423 -15.57 -5.00 8.89
CA LEU A 423 -16.40 -4.40 9.96
C LEU A 423 -17.24 -5.43 10.69
N ARG A 424 -17.59 -6.54 10.05
CA ARG A 424 -18.31 -7.64 10.69
C ARG A 424 -17.52 -8.24 11.85
N ASN A 425 -16.20 -8.26 11.75
CA ASN A 425 -15.32 -8.82 12.78
C ASN A 425 -15.33 -7.97 14.06
N CYS A 426 -15.67 -6.68 13.98
CA CYS A 426 -15.87 -5.81 15.14
C CYS A 426 -17.05 -6.25 16.03
N LEU A 427 -18.05 -6.91 15.44
CA LEU A 427 -19.25 -7.38 16.13
C LEU A 427 -19.00 -8.66 16.92
N THR A 428 -18.07 -9.50 16.47
CA THR A 428 -17.73 -10.77 17.12
C THR A 428 -16.65 -10.64 18.19
N SER A 429 -15.86 -9.57 18.17
CA SER A 429 -14.82 -9.27 19.16
C SER A 429 -15.30 -8.53 20.42
N SER A 430 -16.60 -8.24 20.52
CA SER A 430 -17.21 -7.53 21.66
C SER A 430 -17.96 -8.43 22.67
N GLU A 431 -17.88 -9.76 22.50
CA GLU A 431 -18.24 -10.76 23.53
C GLU A 431 -16.98 -11.29 24.22
#